data_AF-A0A8E2E5V7-F1
#
_entry.id   AF-A0A8E2E5V7-F1
#
_cell.length_a   1.000
_cell.length_b   1.000
_cell.length_c   1.000
_cell.angle_alpha   90.00
_cell.angle_beta   90.00
_cell.angle_gamma   90.00
#
_symmetry.space_group_name_H-M   'P 1'
#
loop_
_entity.id
_entity.type
_entity.pdbx_description
1 polymer ?
#
loop_
_entity_poly.entity_id
_entity_poly.type
_entity_poly.pdbx_seq_one_letter_code
_entity_poly.pdbx_strand_id
1 'polypeptide(L)'
;MIHELSNTITSYSVAYPSTGGFSFTQVGNQSIPSGTAAADIAVSPDNRYFISSSRNSTLFPFPNPIPSNTNTLLSDSLSVWKPTSNGTLLFQSIAPGRGSFPWHLVLITGGYGGSWHAYEWNGRGL
;
A
#
# COMPACT_ATOMS: atom_id res chain seq x y z
N MET A 1 9.73 6.60 0.04
CA MET A 1 9.72 6.27 -1.40
C MET A 1 9.40 4.80 -1.55
N ILE A 2 8.58 4.42 -2.52
CA ILE A 2 8.42 3.02 -2.91
C ILE A 2 9.33 2.74 -4.10
N HIS A 3 10.10 1.66 -4.02
CA HIS A 3 10.94 1.23 -5.12
C HIS A 3 10.22 0.09 -5.86
N GLU A 4 9.70 0.38 -7.05
CA GLU A 4 8.93 -0.59 -7.84
C GLU A 4 9.71 -1.87 -8.13
N LEU A 5 11.03 -1.74 -8.39
CA LEU A 5 11.89 -2.87 -8.76
C LEU A 5 12.48 -3.62 -7.56
N SER A 6 12.64 -2.97 -6.40
CA SER A 6 13.24 -3.60 -5.22
C SER A 6 12.22 -3.99 -4.16
N ASN A 7 10.93 -3.69 -4.35
CA ASN A 7 9.84 -4.05 -3.43
C ASN A 7 10.12 -3.65 -1.99
N THR A 8 10.69 -2.46 -1.82
CA THR A 8 11.02 -1.89 -0.52
C THR A 8 10.34 -0.54 -0.32
N ILE A 9 9.94 -0.30 0.94
CA ILE A 9 9.53 1.01 1.42
C ILE A 9 10.72 1.61 2.16
N THR A 10 11.28 2.68 1.60
CA THR A 10 12.43 3.36 2.18
C THR A 10 11.99 4.70 2.79
N SER A 11 12.37 4.91 4.05
CA SER A 11 12.15 6.16 4.79
C SER A 11 13.44 6.96 4.86
N TYR A 12 13.33 8.27 4.65
CA TYR A 12 14.43 9.22 4.74
C TYR A 12 14.10 10.34 5.73
N SER A 13 15.05 10.69 6.59
CA SER A 13 15.09 11.98 7.27
C SER A 13 15.58 13.03 6.28
N VAL A 14 14.93 14.21 6.29
CA VAL A 14 15.28 15.33 5.41
C VAL A 14 15.76 16.47 6.27
N ALA A 15 16.98 16.95 6.00
CA ALA A 15 17.50 18.17 6.61
C ALA A 15 17.52 19.30 5.59
N TYR A 16 17.20 20.52 6.02
CA TYR A 16 17.22 21.75 5.22
C TYR A 16 18.26 22.72 5.84
N PRO A 17 19.53 22.67 5.40
CA PRO A 17 20.57 23.55 5.92
C PRO A 17 20.29 25.02 5.64
N SER A 18 20.74 25.91 6.52
CA SER A 18 20.60 27.36 6.35
C SER A 18 21.32 27.91 5.12
N THR A 19 22.33 27.19 4.63
CA THR A 19 23.07 27.49 3.40
C THR A 19 22.30 27.11 2.12
N GLY A 20 21.08 26.59 2.25
CA GLY A 20 20.25 26.12 1.14
C GLY A 20 20.41 24.64 0.83
N GLY A 21 19.50 24.14 -0.03
CA GLY A 21 19.43 22.73 -0.43
C GLY A 21 18.70 21.83 0.56
N PHE A 22 18.79 20.51 0.33
CA PHE A 22 18.30 19.47 1.23
C PHE A 22 19.23 18.27 1.21
N SER A 23 19.30 17.54 2.31
CA SER A 23 20.02 16.27 2.41
C SER A 23 19.11 15.17 2.92
N PHE A 24 19.25 13.97 2.35
CA PHE A 24 18.51 12.78 2.77
C PHE A 24 19.41 11.84 3.57
N THR A 25 18.92 11.39 4.72
CA THR A 25 19.52 10.29 5.48
C THR A 25 18.52 9.16 5.57
N GLN A 26 18.85 7.97 5.06
CA GLN A 26 17.95 6.83 5.18
C GLN A 26 17.80 6.43 6.66
N VAL A 27 16.57 6.30 7.13
CA VAL A 27 16.23 5.97 8.53
C VAL A 27 15.37 4.72 8.66
N GLY A 28 14.87 4.17 7.55
CA GLY A 28 14.09 2.95 7.55
C GLY A 28 14.13 2.26 6.20
N ASN A 29 14.09 0.93 6.21
CA ASN A 29 13.93 0.09 5.03
C ASN A 29 13.06 -1.10 5.43
N GLN A 30 11.87 -1.18 4.83
CA GLN A 30 10.96 -2.31 5.02
C GLN A 30 10.85 -3.09 3.72
N SER A 31 11.15 -4.38 3.81
CA SER A 31 10.96 -5.32 2.72
C SER A 31 9.51 -5.79 2.68
N ILE A 32 8.93 -5.81 1.49
CA ILE A 32 7.63 -6.43 1.25
C ILE A 32 7.87 -7.95 1.06
N PRO A 33 6.94 -8.85 1.44
CA PRO A 33 7.13 -10.30 1.29
C PRO A 33 7.63 -10.75 -0.09
N SER A 34 8.49 -11.77 -0.10
CA SER A 34 9.04 -12.34 -1.36
C SER A 34 7.92 -12.80 -2.30
N GLY A 35 8.11 -12.57 -3.60
CA GLY A 35 7.13 -12.89 -4.65
C GLY A 35 6.07 -11.80 -4.88
N THR A 36 5.92 -10.85 -3.95
CA THR A 36 5.07 -9.68 -4.17
C THR A 36 5.84 -8.59 -4.92
N ALA A 37 5.14 -7.76 -5.69
CA ALA A 37 5.71 -6.59 -6.32
C ALA A 37 5.06 -5.31 -5.75
N ALA A 38 5.83 -4.25 -5.59
CA ALA A 38 5.32 -2.94 -5.21
C ALA A 38 4.38 -2.38 -6.31
N ALA A 39 3.28 -1.75 -5.91
CA ALA A 39 2.43 -0.96 -6.81
C ALA A 39 2.44 0.51 -6.43
N ASP A 40 1.69 0.88 -5.40
CA ASP A 40 1.40 2.27 -5.07
C ASP A 40 1.34 2.49 -3.55
N ILE A 41 1.39 3.75 -3.15
CA ILE A 41 1.39 4.18 -1.75
C ILE A 41 0.45 5.36 -1.54
N ALA A 42 -0.21 5.37 -0.39
CA ALA A 42 -1.05 6.49 0.00
C ALA A 42 -0.86 6.79 1.50
N VAL A 43 -0.89 8.08 1.83
CA VAL A 43 -0.85 8.54 3.23
C VAL A 43 -2.27 8.85 3.67
N SER A 44 -2.65 8.40 4.86
CA SER A 44 -3.97 8.71 5.41
C SER A 44 -4.14 10.22 5.57
N PRO A 45 -5.35 10.78 5.40
CA PRO A 45 -5.57 12.24 5.49
C PRO A 45 -5.15 12.87 6.83
N ASP A 46 -5.13 12.08 7.90
CA ASP A 46 -4.69 12.48 9.23
C ASP A 46 -3.17 12.30 9.46
N ASN A 47 -2.42 11.89 8.44
CA ASN A 47 -0.98 11.61 8.45
C ASN A 47 -0.52 10.56 9.48
N ARG A 48 -1.44 9.75 10.02
CA ARG A 48 -1.11 8.74 11.04
C ARG A 48 -0.73 7.39 10.46
N TYR A 49 -1.13 7.12 9.22
CA TYR A 49 -0.96 5.83 8.59
C TYR A 49 -0.47 5.97 7.15
N PHE A 50 0.22 4.92 6.73
CA PHE A 50 0.70 4.73 5.38
C PHE A 50 0.12 3.41 4.86
N ILE A 51 -0.47 3.45 3.67
CA ILE A 51 -1.02 2.28 3.01
C ILE A 51 -0.13 1.99 1.80
N SER A 52 0.30 0.74 1.66
CA SER A 52 0.98 0.26 0.46
C SER A 52 0.13 -0.82 -0.21
N SER A 53 -0.03 -0.72 -1.53
CA SER A 53 -0.57 -1.81 -2.34
C SER A 53 0.55 -2.69 -2.88
N SER A 54 0.27 -3.98 -2.97
CA SER A 54 1.15 -4.97 -3.58
C SER A 54 0.47 -5.57 -4.80
N ARG A 55 1.28 -6.05 -5.74
CA ARG A 55 0.93 -6.91 -6.87
C ARG A 55 1.44 -8.31 -6.59
N ASN A 56 0.83 -9.30 -7.21
CA ASN A 56 1.25 -10.70 -7.10
C ASN A 56 1.30 -11.19 -5.65
N SER A 57 0.43 -10.63 -4.81
CA SER A 57 0.26 -10.97 -3.41
C SER A 57 -1.05 -11.74 -3.28
N THR A 58 -1.09 -12.94 -3.85
CA THR A 58 -2.28 -13.80 -3.91
C THR A 58 -2.62 -14.44 -2.56
N LEU A 59 -2.73 -13.60 -1.53
CA LEU A 59 -2.90 -13.99 -0.14
C LEU A 59 -4.37 -14.17 0.24
N PHE A 60 -5.29 -13.58 -0.53
CA PHE A 60 -6.70 -13.54 -0.20
C PHE A 60 -7.56 -14.21 -1.28
N PRO A 61 -7.93 -15.49 -1.10
CA PRO A 61 -8.91 -16.14 -1.96
C PRO A 61 -10.30 -15.58 -1.69
N PHE A 62 -11.09 -15.36 -2.75
CA PHE A 62 -12.50 -15.01 -2.65
C PHE A 62 -13.34 -15.77 -3.69
N PRO A 63 -14.60 -16.08 -3.36
CA PRO A 63 -15.47 -16.81 -4.28
C PRO A 63 -15.74 -16.00 -5.54
N ASN A 64 -15.86 -16.71 -6.67
CA ASN A 64 -16.28 -16.09 -7.92
C ASN A 64 -17.69 -15.50 -7.75
N PRO A 65 -17.93 -14.24 -8.15
CA PRO A 65 -19.27 -13.67 -8.13
C PRO A 65 -20.20 -14.30 -9.18
N ILE A 66 -19.67 -15.05 -10.16
CA ILE A 66 -20.46 -15.78 -11.16
C ILE A 66 -20.85 -17.16 -10.59
N PRO A 67 -22.14 -17.45 -10.32
CA PRO A 67 -22.56 -18.66 -9.60
C PRO A 67 -22.21 -19.98 -10.29
N SER A 68 -22.09 -19.97 -11.63
CA SER A 68 -21.73 -21.15 -12.43
C SER A 68 -20.22 -21.42 -12.48
N ASN A 69 -19.40 -20.50 -11.96
CA ASN A 69 -17.95 -20.60 -12.00
C ASN A 69 -17.41 -20.89 -10.59
N THR A 70 -16.87 -22.08 -10.39
CA THR A 70 -16.32 -22.52 -9.09
C THR A 70 -14.85 -22.12 -8.88
N ASN A 71 -14.23 -21.42 -9.84
CA ASN A 71 -12.84 -21.00 -9.71
C ASN A 71 -12.69 -19.91 -8.64
N THR A 72 -11.79 -20.14 -7.70
CA THR A 72 -11.38 -19.15 -6.71
C THR A 72 -10.65 -17.99 -7.39
N LEU A 73 -11.08 -16.76 -7.10
CA LEU A 73 -10.36 -15.56 -7.50
C LEU A 73 -9.35 -15.20 -6.41
N LEU A 74 -8.17 -14.73 -6.82
CA LEU A 74 -7.12 -14.30 -5.91
C LEU A 74 -7.07 -12.78 -5.90
N SER A 75 -7.12 -12.20 -4.70
CA SER A 75 -6.92 -10.77 -4.50
C SER A 75 -5.50 -10.50 -4.03
N ASP A 76 -4.92 -9.45 -4.60
CA ASP A 76 -3.74 -8.81 -4.08
C ASP A 76 -4.02 -8.13 -2.74
N SER A 77 -2.96 -7.67 -2.05
CA SER A 77 -3.05 -7.18 -0.68
C SER A 77 -2.69 -5.70 -0.52
N LEU A 78 -3.36 -5.09 0.46
CA LEU A 78 -3.05 -3.77 1.00
C LEU A 78 -2.46 -3.95 2.39
N SER A 79 -1.30 -3.34 2.63
CA SER A 79 -0.66 -3.34 3.95
C SER A 79 -0.73 -1.95 4.56
N VAL A 80 -1.11 -1.89 5.84
CA VAL A 80 -1.20 -0.66 6.62
C VAL A 80 -0.03 -0.58 7.59
N TRP A 81 0.62 0.57 7.60
CA TRP A 81 1.79 0.84 8.41
C TRP A 81 1.60 2.12 9.21
N LYS A 82 2.17 2.17 10.42
CA LYS A 82 2.23 3.34 11.27
C LYS A 82 3.66 3.90 11.30
N PRO A 83 3.89 5.13 10.84
CA PRO A 83 5.16 5.80 11.04
C PRO A 83 5.47 6.02 12.52
N THR A 84 6.74 5.87 12.87
CA THR A 84 7.27 6.14 14.21
C THR A 84 8.03 7.47 14.22
N SER A 85 8.31 7.99 15.42
CA SER A 85 9.07 9.24 15.58
C SER A 85 10.52 9.16 15.08
N ASN A 86 11.10 7.97 14.96
CA ASN A 86 12.44 7.77 14.41
C ASN A 86 12.43 7.48 12.89
N GLY A 87 11.27 7.59 12.23
CA GLY A 87 11.13 7.42 10.78
C GLY A 87 11.02 5.98 10.31
N THR A 88 10.95 4.99 11.22
CA THR A 88 10.62 3.62 10.87
C THR A 88 9.12 3.43 10.68
N LEU A 89 8.73 2.25 10.18
CA LEU A 89 7.33 1.87 9.96
C LEU A 89 7.00 0.64 10.80
N LEU A 90 5.90 0.69 11.53
CA LEU A 90 5.33 -0.44 12.25
C LEU A 90 4.18 -1.04 11.42
N PHE A 91 4.22 -2.35 11.20
CA PHE A 91 3.13 -3.06 10.53
C PHE A 91 1.88 -3.08 11.43
N GLN A 92 0.73 -2.70 10.88
CA GLN A 92 -0.54 -2.68 11.62
C GLN A 92 -1.50 -3.77 11.16
N SER A 93 -1.71 -3.91 9.86
CA SER A 93 -2.65 -4.89 9.32
C SER A 93 -2.42 -5.10 7.82
N ILE A 94 -3.04 -6.17 7.32
CA ILE A 94 -3.12 -6.48 5.90
C ILE A 94 -4.58 -6.78 5.56
N ALA A 95 -5.03 -6.32 4.40
CA ALA A 95 -6.39 -6.48 3.91
C ALA A 95 -6.40 -6.84 2.41
N PRO A 96 -7.46 -7.49 1.90
CA PRO A 96 -7.60 -7.69 0.46
C PRO A 96 -7.79 -6.35 -0.26
N GLY A 97 -7.02 -6.13 -1.34
CA GLY A 97 -7.20 -5.00 -2.25
C GLY A 97 -8.44 -5.12 -3.15
N ARG A 98 -9.01 -6.32 -3.24
CA ARG A 98 -10.19 -6.67 -4.05
C ARG A 98 -9.98 -6.53 -5.56
N GLY A 99 -8.74 -6.76 -6.00
CA GLY A 99 -8.33 -6.79 -7.40
C GLY A 99 -7.03 -7.58 -7.56
N SER A 100 -6.59 -7.76 -8.80
CA SER A 100 -5.34 -8.44 -9.13
C SER A 100 -4.54 -7.56 -10.10
N PHE A 101 -3.26 -7.37 -9.79
CA PHE A 101 -2.35 -6.43 -10.41
C PHE A 101 -2.84 -4.96 -10.36
N PRO A 102 -3.13 -4.39 -9.17
CA PRO A 102 -3.47 -2.99 -9.04
C PRO A 102 -2.29 -2.08 -9.42
N TRP A 103 -2.57 -1.00 -10.13
CA TRP A 103 -1.56 0.02 -10.50
C TRP A 103 -1.72 1.32 -9.71
N HIS A 104 -2.94 1.66 -9.27
CA HIS A 104 -3.24 2.95 -8.64
C HIS A 104 -4.15 2.75 -7.43
N LEU A 105 -3.80 3.35 -6.31
CA LEU A 105 -4.54 3.36 -5.06
C LEU A 105 -5.15 4.74 -4.78
N VAL A 106 -6.45 4.79 -4.47
CA VAL A 106 -7.11 6.03 -4.01
C VAL A 106 -7.73 5.81 -2.63
N LEU A 107 -7.42 6.70 -1.70
CA LEU A 107 -8.07 6.80 -0.39
C LEU A 107 -9.27 7.73 -0.49
N ILE A 108 -10.46 7.24 -0.11
CA ILE A 108 -11.67 8.04 -0.06
C ILE A 108 -12.10 8.21 1.40
N THR A 109 -12.46 9.44 1.78
CA THR A 109 -13.06 9.75 3.07
C THR A 109 -14.53 9.30 3.08
N GLY A 110 -14.84 8.21 3.78
CA GLY A 110 -16.22 7.78 4.02
C GLY A 110 -16.86 8.65 5.11
N GLY A 111 -17.96 9.34 4.78
CA GLY A 111 -18.75 10.08 5.77
C GLY A 111 -19.30 9.15 6.85
N TYR A 112 -19.04 9.52 8.11
CA TYR A 112 -19.45 8.87 9.37
C TYR A 112 -18.83 7.50 9.69
N GLY A 113 -17.88 7.48 10.63
CA GLY A 113 -17.50 6.24 11.35
C GLY A 113 -16.04 5.80 11.29
N GLY A 114 -15.11 6.63 10.81
CA GLY A 114 -13.66 6.35 10.92
C GLY A 114 -13.17 5.11 10.16
N SER A 115 -13.97 4.60 9.22
CA SER A 115 -13.63 3.47 8.36
C SER A 115 -13.08 4.01 7.04
N TRP A 116 -11.81 3.72 6.74
CA TRP A 116 -11.16 4.07 5.49
C TRP A 116 -11.38 2.96 4.47
N HIS A 117 -11.92 3.32 3.32
CA HIS A 117 -12.14 2.39 2.23
C HIS A 117 -11.18 2.77 1.10
N ALA A 118 -10.28 1.85 0.78
CA ALA A 118 -9.48 1.92 -0.43
C ALA A 118 -10.30 1.32 -1.57
N TYR A 119 -10.39 2.05 -2.68
CA TYR A 119 -11.07 1.59 -3.88
C TYR A 119 -10.06 1.50 -5.01
N GLU A 120 -10.22 0.46 -5.83
CA GLU A 120 -9.41 0.22 -7.03
C GLU A 120 -10.30 0.32 -8.27
N TRP A 121 -9.81 1.03 -9.29
CA TRP A 121 -10.42 1.01 -10.61
C TRP A 121 -9.67 0.04 -11.52
N ASN A 122 -10.31 -1.10 -11.81
CA ASN A 122 -9.82 -2.05 -12.81
C ASN A 122 -10.33 -1.64 -14.18
N GLY A 123 -9.51 -0.94 -14.96
CA GLY A 123 -9.84 -0.46 -16.32
C GLY A 123 -10.08 -1.54 -17.38
N ARG A 124 -10.43 -2.77 -17.01
CA ARG A 124 -10.91 -3.79 -17.94
C ARG A 124 -12.44 -3.82 -17.87
N GLY A 125 -13.05 -3.09 -18.80
CA GLY A 125 -14.43 -3.37 -19.20
C GLY A 125 -14.54 -4.81 -19.69
N LEU A 126 -15.72 -5.38 -19.44
CA LEU A 126 -16.30 -6.65 -19.91
C LEU A 126 -15.57 -7.32 -21.08
#